data_AF-A0A1C6E683-F1
#
_entry.id   AF-A0A1C6E683-F1
#
_cell.length_a   1.000
_cell.length_b   1.000
_cell.length_c   1.000
_cell.angle_alpha   90.00
_cell.angle_beta   90.00
_cell.angle_gamma   90.00
#
_symmetry.space_group_name_H-M   'P 1'
#
loop_
_entity.id
_entity.type
_entity.pdbx_description
1 polymer ?
#
loop_
_entity_poly.entity_id
_entity_poly.type
_entity_poly.pdbx_seq_one_letter_code
_entity_poly.pdbx_strand_id
1 'polypeptide(L)'
;MEKMIYHGSDHIIEHPEFGYGKTYNDYGTGFYCTENPNMAKEWGVGIDHNGYANQYKITCDGLSIFDLNASKYTMLHWLTILLENREFDTSTPLAAESKEYLLTTFHTDYKAADIIVGYRADDSYFSFASDFINGAISYRQLCNAMRLGKLGQQFVLKSEAAFNRLEFIGYEIADAKEWYKKKAFRDQSARRQYFDTERNHRQRGDLYITTILDEEMKPDDPRLR
;
A
#
# COMPACT_ATOMS: atom_id res chain seq x y z
N MET A 1 -22.76 -2.46 -7.38
CA MET A 1 -22.33 -1.46 -6.40
C MET A 1 -21.53 -0.40 -7.13
N GLU A 2 -21.96 0.85 -7.03
CA GLU A 2 -21.24 2.00 -7.57
C GLU A 2 -20.33 2.61 -6.49
N LYS A 3 -19.16 3.11 -6.88
CA LYS A 3 -18.20 3.77 -5.99
C LYS A 3 -17.66 5.05 -6.62
N MET A 4 -17.37 6.04 -5.77
CA MET A 4 -16.59 7.22 -6.14
C MET A 4 -15.13 6.99 -5.77
N ILE A 5 -14.24 7.13 -6.74
CA ILE A 5 -12.81 6.98 -6.56
C ILE A 5 -12.06 8.16 -7.16
N TYR A 6 -10.89 8.43 -6.60
CA TYR A 6 -10.09 9.61 -6.92
C TYR A 6 -8.66 9.22 -7.28
N HIS A 7 -8.11 9.81 -8.33
CA HIS A 7 -6.72 9.65 -8.73
C HIS A 7 -5.97 10.98 -8.60
N GLY A 8 -4.85 10.94 -7.87
CA GLY A 8 -3.96 12.10 -7.75
C GLY A 8 -2.91 12.13 -8.85
N SER A 9 -2.84 13.23 -9.60
CA SER A 9 -1.83 13.46 -10.64
C SER A 9 -1.48 14.95 -10.79
N ASP A 10 -0.45 15.25 -11.55
CA ASP A 10 0.00 16.61 -11.91
C ASP A 10 -0.76 17.22 -13.10
N HIS A 11 -1.63 16.45 -13.75
CA HIS A 11 -2.51 16.86 -14.85
C HIS A 11 -3.88 16.18 -14.76
N ILE A 12 -4.85 16.63 -15.54
CA ILE A 12 -6.18 16.03 -15.62
C ILE A 12 -6.12 14.75 -16.48
N ILE A 13 -6.73 13.67 -16.02
CA ILE A 13 -6.78 12.38 -16.72
C ILE A 13 -8.24 12.00 -16.94
N GLU A 14 -8.81 12.33 -18.10
CA GLU A 14 -10.21 11.98 -18.39
C GLU A 14 -10.36 10.50 -18.78
N HIS A 15 -9.36 9.96 -19.48
CA HIS A 15 -9.38 8.59 -20.00
C HIS A 15 -8.08 7.87 -19.63
N PRO A 16 -8.01 7.19 -18.47
CA PRO A 16 -6.85 6.40 -18.12
C PRO A 16 -6.70 5.20 -19.06
N GLU A 17 -5.48 4.96 -19.52
CA GLU A 17 -5.17 3.88 -20.46
C GLU A 17 -4.79 2.59 -19.72
N PHE A 18 -5.39 1.47 -20.13
CA PHE A 18 -5.05 0.16 -19.60
C PHE A 18 -3.61 -0.21 -19.96
N GLY A 19 -2.87 -0.78 -19.00
CA GLY A 19 -1.45 -1.16 -19.18
C GLY A 19 -0.46 0.00 -19.04
N TYR A 20 -0.94 1.25 -18.85
CA TYR A 20 -0.07 2.38 -18.54
C TYR A 20 0.34 2.43 -17.05
N GLY A 21 1.49 3.03 -16.78
CA GLY A 21 2.02 3.23 -15.42
C GLY A 21 3.29 2.46 -15.13
N LYS A 22 3.86 2.69 -13.94
CA LYS A 22 5.12 2.09 -13.51
C LYS A 22 4.91 0.62 -13.13
N THR A 23 5.79 -0.25 -13.63
CA THR A 23 5.80 -1.68 -13.29
C THR A 23 6.13 -1.93 -11.82
N TYR A 24 6.84 -0.99 -11.20
CA TYR A 24 7.27 -1.02 -9.80
C TYR A 24 6.35 -0.20 -8.87
N ASN A 25 5.06 -0.07 -9.18
CA ASN A 25 4.10 0.41 -8.18
C ASN A 25 3.76 -0.70 -7.17
N ASP A 26 3.16 -0.36 -6.04
CA ASP A 26 2.97 -1.26 -4.88
C ASP A 26 2.27 -2.59 -5.25
N TYR A 27 1.37 -2.54 -6.24
CA TYR A 27 0.60 -3.66 -6.78
C TYR A 27 0.90 -3.91 -8.28
N GLY A 28 2.05 -3.46 -8.78
CA GLY A 28 2.45 -3.54 -10.18
C GLY A 28 1.73 -2.53 -11.09
N THR A 29 1.80 -2.70 -12.41
CA THR A 29 1.13 -1.79 -13.37
C THR A 29 -0.39 -1.74 -13.17
N GLY A 30 -1.00 -0.56 -13.18
CA GLY A 30 -2.44 -0.36 -12.99
C GLY A 30 -2.78 1.10 -12.76
N PHE A 31 -4.07 1.41 -12.63
CA PHE A 31 -4.54 2.76 -12.33
C PHE A 31 -4.90 2.89 -10.86
N TYR A 32 -4.11 3.70 -10.13
CA TYR A 32 -4.13 3.78 -8.67
C TYR A 32 -5.03 4.90 -8.19
N CYS A 33 -6.16 4.53 -7.60
CA CYS A 33 -7.12 5.46 -7.04
C CYS A 33 -7.24 5.29 -5.52
N THR A 34 -8.10 6.08 -4.91
CA THR A 34 -8.51 5.98 -3.51
C THR A 34 -9.95 6.47 -3.37
N GLU A 35 -10.70 5.97 -2.39
CA GLU A 35 -12.04 6.50 -2.07
C GLU A 35 -11.95 7.82 -1.28
N ASN A 36 -10.74 8.27 -0.88
CA ASN A 36 -10.53 9.48 -0.12
C ASN A 36 -10.02 10.64 -1.01
N PRO A 37 -10.83 11.68 -1.30
CA PRO A 37 -10.42 12.78 -2.18
C PRO A 37 -9.22 13.57 -1.63
N ASN A 38 -9.12 13.72 -0.31
CA ASN A 38 -8.00 14.43 0.31
C ASN A 38 -6.67 13.68 0.09
N MET A 39 -6.73 12.35 0.11
CA MET A 39 -5.56 11.51 -0.17
C MET A 39 -5.13 11.65 -1.63
N ALA A 40 -6.06 11.66 -2.58
CA ALA A 40 -5.74 11.92 -3.99
C ALA A 40 -5.11 13.30 -4.21
N LYS A 41 -5.59 14.35 -3.53
CA LYS A 41 -4.98 15.70 -3.60
C LYS A 41 -3.53 15.69 -3.12
N GLU A 42 -3.22 14.99 -2.03
CA GLU A 42 -1.85 14.84 -1.54
C GLU A 42 -0.97 14.04 -2.49
N TRP A 43 -1.54 13.10 -3.25
CA TRP A 43 -0.81 12.33 -4.24
C TRP A 43 -0.47 13.16 -5.49
N GLY A 44 -1.39 14.03 -5.92
CA GLY A 44 -1.22 14.84 -7.13
C GLY A 44 -0.25 16.03 -6.99
N VAL A 45 -0.03 16.54 -5.77
CA VAL A 45 0.86 17.70 -5.57
C VAL A 45 2.33 17.34 -5.45
N GLY A 46 3.18 18.20 -6.02
CA GLY A 46 4.62 18.23 -5.79
C GLY A 46 5.04 19.42 -4.95
N ILE A 47 6.35 19.56 -4.74
CA ILE A 47 6.93 20.67 -3.97
C ILE A 47 6.67 22.02 -4.64
N ASP A 48 6.77 22.06 -5.98
CA ASP A 48 6.71 23.30 -6.78
C ASP A 48 5.58 23.33 -7.81
N HIS A 49 4.62 22.39 -7.74
CA HIS A 49 3.50 22.36 -8.67
C HIS A 49 2.20 21.91 -7.98
N ASN A 50 1.09 22.55 -8.38
CA ASN A 50 -0.25 22.11 -8.02
C ASN A 50 -0.52 20.72 -8.59
N GLY A 51 -1.53 20.07 -8.04
CA GLY A 51 -2.00 18.76 -8.48
C GLY A 51 -3.49 18.77 -8.76
N TYR A 52 -3.99 17.60 -9.14
CA TYR A 52 -5.39 17.34 -9.42
C TYR A 52 -5.82 16.07 -8.69
N ALA A 53 -7.00 16.11 -8.09
CA ALA A 53 -7.74 14.90 -7.72
C ALA A 53 -8.80 14.67 -8.80
N ASN A 54 -8.46 13.83 -9.78
CA ASN A 54 -9.40 13.37 -10.81
C ASN A 54 -10.45 12.48 -10.17
N GLN A 55 -11.71 12.68 -10.55
CA GLN A 55 -12.87 12.05 -9.94
C GLN A 55 -13.49 11.09 -10.93
N TYR A 56 -13.75 9.88 -10.47
CA TYR A 56 -14.41 8.87 -11.27
C TYR A 56 -15.50 8.17 -10.50
N LYS A 57 -16.48 7.70 -11.26
CA LYS A 57 -17.47 6.74 -10.82
C LYS A 57 -17.12 5.39 -11.42
N ILE A 58 -17.24 4.31 -10.65
CA ILE A 58 -17.02 2.94 -11.12
C ILE A 58 -18.15 2.01 -10.68
N THR A 59 -18.58 1.13 -11.58
CA THR A 59 -19.55 0.07 -11.28
C THR A 59 -18.85 -1.27 -11.10
N CYS A 60 -18.83 -1.78 -9.87
CA CYS A 60 -18.08 -3.00 -9.52
C CYS A 60 -18.84 -4.32 -9.76
N ASP A 61 -20.08 -4.30 -10.26
CA ASP A 61 -20.92 -5.51 -10.33
C ASP A 61 -20.38 -6.58 -11.28
N GLY A 62 -19.90 -7.70 -10.73
CA GLY A 62 -19.28 -8.76 -11.54
C GLY A 62 -17.81 -8.50 -11.89
N LEU A 63 -17.17 -7.48 -11.30
CA LEU A 63 -15.71 -7.39 -11.24
C LEU A 63 -15.21 -8.19 -10.03
N SER A 64 -14.10 -8.90 -10.22
CA SER A 64 -13.37 -9.55 -9.14
C SER A 64 -12.58 -8.51 -8.33
N ILE A 65 -12.76 -8.52 -7.00
CA ILE A 65 -12.09 -7.60 -6.09
C ILE A 65 -11.20 -8.40 -5.15
N PHE A 66 -9.89 -8.14 -5.22
CA PHE A 66 -8.90 -8.64 -4.28
C PHE A 66 -8.74 -7.65 -3.13
N ASP A 67 -9.49 -7.86 -2.05
CA ASP A 67 -9.45 -7.00 -0.86
C ASP A 67 -8.48 -7.56 0.19
N LEU A 68 -7.29 -6.95 0.29
CA LEU A 68 -6.26 -7.27 1.28
C LEU A 68 -6.66 -6.95 2.71
N ASN A 69 -7.73 -6.17 2.92
CA ASN A 69 -8.24 -5.89 4.26
C ASN A 69 -9.20 -6.98 4.76
N ALA A 70 -9.57 -7.94 3.90
CA ALA A 70 -10.36 -9.08 4.33
C ALA A 70 -9.64 -9.90 5.40
N SER A 71 -10.38 -10.38 6.39
CA SER A 71 -9.85 -11.08 7.57
C SER A 71 -9.00 -12.32 7.28
N LYS A 72 -9.11 -12.89 6.07
CA LYS A 72 -8.28 -14.01 5.61
C LYS A 72 -6.84 -13.62 5.34
N TYR A 73 -6.57 -12.37 4.99
CA TYR A 73 -5.21 -11.86 4.76
C TYR A 73 -4.61 -11.29 6.05
N THR A 74 -3.29 -11.20 6.05
CA THR A 74 -2.47 -10.67 7.16
C THR A 74 -1.54 -9.60 6.61
N MET A 75 -0.85 -8.87 7.49
CA MET A 75 0.13 -7.88 7.06
C MET A 75 1.29 -8.51 6.28
N LEU A 76 1.58 -9.81 6.51
CA LEU A 76 2.58 -10.53 5.72
C LEU A 76 2.15 -10.74 4.26
N HIS A 77 0.87 -10.93 3.96
CA HIS A 77 0.41 -11.03 2.56
C HIS A 77 0.58 -9.69 1.83
N TRP A 78 0.23 -8.58 2.49
CA TRP A 78 0.48 -7.25 1.96
C TRP A 78 1.97 -7.01 1.73
N LEU A 79 2.81 -7.37 2.70
CA LEU A 79 4.26 -7.20 2.61
C LEU A 79 4.83 -8.05 1.48
N THR A 80 4.37 -9.29 1.31
CA THR A 80 4.79 -10.16 0.21
C THR A 80 4.51 -9.52 -1.15
N ILE A 81 3.30 -8.98 -1.36
CA ILE A 81 2.97 -8.29 -2.62
C ILE A 81 3.85 -7.06 -2.80
N LEU A 82 4.12 -6.29 -1.74
CA LEU A 82 5.00 -5.14 -1.81
C LEU A 82 6.43 -5.56 -2.21
N LEU A 83 6.98 -6.60 -1.59
CA LEU A 83 8.31 -7.17 -1.88
C LEU A 83 8.43 -7.73 -3.31
N GLU A 84 7.32 -8.19 -3.89
CA GLU A 84 7.25 -8.71 -5.25
C GLU A 84 7.34 -7.60 -6.30
N ASN A 85 6.67 -6.46 -6.06
CA ASN A 85 6.56 -5.39 -7.06
C ASN A 85 7.57 -4.25 -6.85
N ARG A 86 8.13 -4.10 -5.64
CA ARG A 86 9.05 -3.01 -5.31
C ARG A 86 10.46 -3.51 -5.11
N GLU A 87 11.40 -2.62 -5.40
CA GLU A 87 12.80 -2.85 -5.09
C GLU A 87 13.05 -2.62 -3.59
N PHE A 88 13.68 -3.60 -2.97
CA PHE A 88 14.13 -3.56 -1.58
C PHE A 88 15.59 -3.97 -1.53
N ASP A 89 16.35 -3.32 -0.67
CA ASP A 89 17.69 -3.78 -0.36
C ASP A 89 17.61 -5.08 0.44
N THR A 90 17.96 -6.18 -0.23
CA THR A 90 18.09 -7.52 0.36
C THR A 90 19.54 -7.98 0.33
N SER A 91 20.50 -7.08 0.53
CA SER A 91 21.93 -7.39 0.57
C SER A 91 22.34 -8.21 1.78
N THR A 92 21.57 -8.17 2.88
CA THR A 92 21.83 -9.00 4.06
C THR A 92 21.28 -10.42 3.86
N PRO A 93 21.97 -11.48 4.35
CA PRO A 93 21.47 -12.85 4.24
C PRO A 93 20.06 -13.03 4.82
N LEU A 94 19.78 -12.41 5.97
CA LEU A 94 18.47 -12.47 6.61
C LEU A 94 17.38 -11.82 5.74
N ALA A 95 17.63 -10.65 5.13
CA ALA A 95 16.64 -10.00 4.29
C ALA A 95 16.36 -10.79 3.00
N ALA A 96 17.40 -11.40 2.41
CA ALA A 96 17.24 -12.28 1.25
C ALA A 96 16.38 -13.50 1.57
N GLU A 97 16.71 -14.22 2.65
CA GLU A 97 15.96 -15.38 3.13
C GLU A 97 14.52 -15.00 3.52
N SER A 98 14.34 -13.88 4.23
CA SER A 98 13.03 -13.36 4.60
C SER A 98 12.16 -13.08 3.38
N LYS A 99 12.72 -12.44 2.35
CA LYS A 99 12.00 -12.15 1.10
C LYS A 99 11.60 -13.45 0.39
N GLU A 100 12.52 -14.39 0.27
CA GLU A 100 12.24 -15.70 -0.37
C GLU A 100 11.14 -16.46 0.38
N TYR A 101 11.22 -16.54 1.71
CA TYR A 101 10.21 -17.21 2.52
C TYR A 101 8.84 -16.56 2.39
N LEU A 102 8.77 -15.23 2.44
CA LEU A 102 7.52 -14.49 2.29
C LEU A 102 6.90 -14.68 0.90
N LEU A 103 7.70 -14.68 -0.17
CA LEU A 103 7.25 -14.94 -1.54
C LEU A 103 6.79 -16.40 -1.75
N THR A 104 7.40 -17.35 -1.08
CA THR A 104 7.01 -18.77 -1.22
C THR A 104 5.81 -19.14 -0.36
N THR A 105 5.67 -18.54 0.82
CA THR A 105 4.68 -18.96 1.83
C THR A 105 3.43 -18.07 1.88
N PHE A 106 3.55 -16.78 1.60
CA PHE A 106 2.45 -15.79 1.74
C PHE A 106 2.01 -15.17 0.41
N HIS A 107 2.51 -15.67 -0.72
CA HIS A 107 2.10 -15.19 -2.04
C HIS A 107 0.63 -15.47 -2.32
N THR A 108 0.02 -14.60 -3.12
CA THR A 108 -1.38 -14.67 -3.49
C THR A 108 -1.54 -14.37 -4.97
N ASP A 109 -2.57 -14.94 -5.61
CA ASP A 109 -2.88 -14.64 -7.01
C ASP A 109 -3.65 -13.31 -7.16
N TYR A 110 -3.07 -12.22 -6.65
CA TYR A 110 -3.70 -10.90 -6.65
C TYR A 110 -3.74 -10.26 -8.04
N LYS A 111 -2.86 -10.70 -8.95
CA LYS A 111 -2.73 -10.17 -10.31
C LYS A 111 -3.92 -10.56 -11.21
N ALA A 112 -4.61 -11.66 -10.89
CA ALA A 112 -5.77 -12.12 -11.63
C ALA A 112 -7.04 -11.29 -11.38
N ALA A 113 -7.05 -10.43 -10.36
CA ALA A 113 -8.22 -9.63 -10.02
C ALA A 113 -8.39 -8.40 -10.91
N ASP A 114 -9.63 -7.98 -11.12
CA ASP A 114 -9.96 -6.75 -11.85
C ASP A 114 -9.62 -5.50 -11.03
N ILE A 115 -9.80 -5.59 -9.71
CA ILE A 115 -9.54 -4.52 -8.76
C ILE A 115 -8.76 -5.08 -7.56
N ILE A 116 -7.77 -4.32 -7.09
CA ILE A 116 -7.09 -4.57 -5.82
C ILE A 116 -7.44 -3.46 -4.83
N VAL A 117 -7.78 -3.85 -3.60
CA VAL A 117 -7.97 -2.92 -2.48
C VAL A 117 -6.96 -3.27 -1.40
N GLY A 118 -6.14 -2.30 -1.00
CA GLY A 118 -5.09 -2.54 -0.01
C GLY A 118 -4.35 -1.29 0.42
N TYR A 119 -3.41 -1.43 1.34
CA TYR A 119 -2.64 -0.33 1.89
C TYR A 119 -1.53 0.19 0.94
N ARG A 120 -1.42 1.51 0.80
CA ARG A 120 -0.32 2.18 0.10
C ARG A 120 1.00 2.05 0.86
N ALA A 121 2.11 1.82 0.17
CA ALA A 121 3.44 2.06 0.72
C ALA A 121 3.97 3.44 0.29
N ASP A 122 4.11 4.35 1.25
CA ASP A 122 4.92 5.57 1.11
C ASP A 122 6.31 5.39 1.72
N ASP A 123 7.18 6.41 1.62
CA ASP A 123 8.58 6.36 2.03
C ASP A 123 8.79 5.83 3.46
N SER A 124 7.89 6.16 4.39
CA SER A 124 8.00 5.70 5.78
C SER A 124 7.67 4.22 5.89
N TYR A 125 6.68 3.76 5.14
CA TYR A 125 6.29 2.34 5.12
C TYR A 125 7.33 1.45 4.44
N PHE A 126 8.06 1.96 3.44
CA PHE A 126 9.23 1.26 2.90
C PHE A 126 10.28 1.02 3.98
N SER A 127 10.56 2.02 4.82
CA SER A 127 11.52 1.84 5.92
C SER A 127 11.04 0.81 6.93
N PHE A 128 9.74 0.78 7.27
CA PHE A 128 9.21 -0.20 8.23
C PHE A 128 9.23 -1.63 7.68
N ALA A 129 8.89 -1.79 6.40
CA ALA A 129 8.99 -3.08 5.71
C ALA A 129 10.45 -3.57 5.65
N SER A 130 11.39 -2.67 5.36
CA SER A 130 12.83 -2.96 5.35
C SER A 130 13.34 -3.35 6.75
N ASP A 131 12.97 -2.60 7.79
CA ASP A 131 13.33 -2.89 9.17
C ASP A 131 12.79 -4.27 9.62
N PHE A 132 11.59 -4.64 9.18
CA PHE A 132 11.00 -5.94 9.51
C PHE A 132 11.75 -7.11 8.85
N ILE A 133 12.01 -7.05 7.53
CA ILE A 133 12.72 -8.14 6.83
C ILE A 133 14.19 -8.26 7.26
N ASN A 134 14.76 -7.20 7.84
CA ASN A 134 16.09 -7.23 8.46
C ASN A 134 16.05 -7.62 9.95
N GLY A 135 14.87 -7.94 10.51
CA GLY A 135 14.71 -8.36 11.91
C GLY A 135 14.90 -7.23 12.94
N ALA A 136 14.94 -5.97 12.52
CA ALA A 136 15.07 -4.82 13.43
C ALA A 136 13.77 -4.56 14.22
N ILE A 137 12.61 -4.86 13.61
CA ILE A 137 11.31 -4.77 14.29
C ILE A 137 10.53 -6.07 14.23
N SER A 138 9.65 -6.23 15.20
CA SER A 138 8.68 -7.32 15.27
C SER A 138 7.49 -7.10 14.35
N TYR A 139 6.75 -8.18 14.09
CA TYR A 139 5.49 -8.17 13.35
C TYR A 139 4.44 -7.25 13.99
N ARG A 140 4.38 -7.22 15.33
CA ARG A 140 3.49 -6.30 16.07
C ARG A 140 3.86 -4.85 15.80
N GLN A 141 5.15 -4.51 15.87
CA GLN A 141 5.64 -3.16 15.57
C GLN A 141 5.35 -2.76 14.12
N LEU A 142 5.57 -3.67 13.15
CA LEU A 142 5.18 -3.46 11.75
C LEU A 142 3.68 -3.16 11.66
N CYS A 143 2.82 -4.03 12.18
CA CYS A 143 1.37 -3.85 12.18
C CYS A 143 0.93 -2.52 12.82
N ASN A 144 1.57 -2.10 13.91
CA ASN A 144 1.27 -0.84 14.58
C ASN A 144 1.70 0.36 13.76
N ALA A 145 2.92 0.37 13.23
CA ALA A 145 3.43 1.45 12.38
C ALA A 145 2.53 1.66 11.15
N MET A 146 2.10 0.55 10.58
CA MET A 146 1.15 0.46 9.48
C MET A 146 -0.21 1.12 9.86
N ARG A 147 -0.86 0.65 10.93
CA ARG A 147 -2.16 1.18 11.39
C ARG A 147 -2.10 2.66 11.79
N LEU A 148 -1.06 3.06 12.53
CA LEU A 148 -0.94 4.39 13.13
C LEU A 148 -0.62 5.50 12.11
N GLY A 149 0.19 5.18 11.11
CA GLY A 149 0.51 6.14 10.04
C GLY A 149 -0.68 6.51 9.15
N LYS A 150 -1.84 5.86 9.35
CA LYS A 150 -3.04 5.99 8.49
C LYS A 150 -2.72 5.68 7.04
N LEU A 151 -2.23 4.47 6.79
CA LEU A 151 -2.00 3.96 5.44
C LEU A 151 -3.18 4.33 4.58
N GLY A 152 -2.93 5.16 3.57
CA GLY A 152 -3.95 5.44 2.58
C GLY A 152 -4.39 4.10 1.98
N GLN A 153 -5.70 3.93 1.84
CA GLN A 153 -6.24 2.78 1.14
C GLN A 153 -6.23 3.08 -0.36
N GLN A 154 -5.62 2.18 -1.13
CA GLN A 154 -5.61 2.21 -2.58
C GLN A 154 -6.76 1.36 -3.12
N PHE A 155 -7.32 1.82 -4.23
CA PHE A 155 -8.28 1.13 -5.07
C PHE A 155 -7.66 1.10 -6.47
N VAL A 156 -7.13 -0.05 -6.88
CA VAL A 156 -6.29 -0.16 -8.07
C VAL A 156 -7.01 -0.94 -9.15
N LEU A 157 -7.19 -0.34 -10.32
CA LEU A 157 -7.77 -1.01 -11.49
C LEU A 157 -6.66 -1.79 -12.21
N LYS A 158 -6.97 -3.03 -12.58
CA LYS A 158 -5.98 -4.01 -13.05
C LYS A 158 -6.34 -4.72 -14.34
N SER A 159 -7.58 -4.62 -14.81
CA SER A 159 -8.04 -5.28 -16.04
C SER A 159 -8.76 -4.31 -16.97
N GLU A 160 -8.80 -4.63 -18.26
CA GLU A 160 -9.62 -3.88 -19.24
C GLU A 160 -11.08 -3.78 -18.80
N ALA A 161 -11.64 -4.83 -18.19
CA ALA A 161 -13.00 -4.84 -17.67
C ALA A 161 -13.23 -3.78 -16.59
N ALA A 162 -12.25 -3.54 -15.70
CA ALA A 162 -12.34 -2.48 -14.71
C ALA A 162 -12.23 -1.08 -15.34
N PHE A 163 -11.30 -0.90 -16.29
CA PHE A 163 -11.11 0.38 -16.99
C PHE A 163 -12.36 0.77 -17.82
N ASN A 164 -12.98 -0.19 -18.51
CA ASN A 164 -14.20 0.05 -19.32
C ASN A 164 -15.43 0.45 -18.49
N ARG A 165 -15.36 0.31 -17.16
CA ARG A 165 -16.45 0.68 -16.25
C ARG A 165 -16.17 1.95 -15.46
N LEU A 166 -15.06 2.61 -15.75
CA LEU A 166 -14.66 3.85 -15.13
C LEU A 166 -15.23 5.03 -15.93
N GLU A 167 -16.00 5.87 -15.26
CA GLU A 167 -16.59 7.09 -15.82
C GLU A 167 -15.94 8.30 -15.17
N PHE A 168 -15.34 9.18 -15.97
CA PHE A 168 -14.79 10.45 -15.47
C PHE A 168 -15.92 11.43 -15.16
N ILE A 169 -15.90 11.98 -13.95
CA ILE A 169 -16.94 12.90 -13.45
C ILE A 169 -16.41 14.33 -13.36
N GLY A 170 -15.10 14.52 -13.22
CA GLY A 170 -14.48 15.84 -13.10
C GLY A 170 -13.16 15.80 -12.36
N TYR A 171 -12.70 16.95 -11.88
CA TYR A 171 -11.48 17.06 -11.11
C TYR A 171 -11.58 18.19 -10.07
N GLU A 172 -10.78 18.06 -9.01
CA GLU A 172 -10.54 19.15 -8.06
C GLU A 172 -9.06 19.55 -8.10
N ILE A 173 -8.78 20.86 -8.11
CA ILE A 173 -7.42 21.38 -8.02
C ILE A 173 -6.92 21.23 -6.58
N ALA A 174 -5.70 20.73 -6.44
CA ALA A 174 -4.97 20.66 -5.18
C ALA A 174 -3.87 21.73 -5.17
N ASP A 175 -4.05 22.78 -4.38
CA ASP A 175 -3.03 23.81 -4.16
C ASP A 175 -1.81 23.22 -3.43
N ALA A 176 -0.64 23.30 -4.07
CA ALA A 176 0.60 22.76 -3.53
C ALA A 176 0.95 23.34 -2.16
N LYS A 177 0.70 24.63 -1.92
CA LYS A 177 1.04 25.30 -0.66
C LYS A 177 0.27 24.73 0.54
N GLU A 178 -0.92 24.20 0.29
CA GLU A 178 -1.73 23.55 1.31
C GLU A 178 -1.44 22.04 1.37
N TRP A 179 -1.59 21.36 0.24
CA TRP A 179 -1.63 19.90 0.19
C TRP A 179 -0.24 19.27 0.32
N TYR A 180 0.82 19.95 -0.13
CA TYR A 180 2.19 19.47 0.09
C TYR A 180 2.56 19.50 1.58
N LYS A 181 2.12 20.54 2.31
CA LYS A 181 2.33 20.62 3.77
C LYS A 181 1.59 19.49 4.50
N LYS A 182 0.36 19.18 4.08
CA LYS A 182 -0.42 18.06 4.64
C LYS A 182 0.24 16.71 4.39
N LYS A 183 0.72 16.48 3.17
CA LYS A 183 1.50 15.29 2.79
C LYS A 183 2.75 15.14 3.67
N ALA A 184 3.59 16.18 3.71
CA ALA A 184 4.81 16.18 4.52
C ALA A 184 4.53 15.98 6.02
N PHE A 185 3.47 16.60 6.55
CA PHE A 185 3.07 16.42 7.94
C PHE A 185 2.62 14.99 8.24
N ARG A 186 1.90 14.32 7.31
CA ARG A 186 1.52 12.91 7.48
C ARG A 186 2.75 12.02 7.55
N ASP A 187 3.67 12.14 6.60
CA ASP A 187 4.91 11.35 6.58
C ASP A 187 5.74 11.58 7.85
N GLN A 188 5.93 12.84 8.25
CA GLN A 188 6.64 13.18 9.49
C GLN A 188 5.94 12.62 10.73
N SER A 189 4.61 12.68 10.78
CA SER A 189 3.84 12.14 11.90
C SER A 189 3.95 10.62 11.98
N ALA A 190 3.89 9.92 10.85
CA ALA A 190 4.07 8.47 10.78
C ALA A 190 5.46 8.06 11.29
N ARG A 191 6.52 8.73 10.83
CA ARG A 191 7.90 8.50 11.33
C ARG A 191 8.02 8.79 12.82
N ARG A 192 7.47 9.92 13.29
CA ARG A 192 7.52 10.28 14.72
C ARG A 192 6.82 9.24 15.60
N GLN A 193 5.68 8.73 15.16
CA GLN A 193 4.94 7.69 15.88
C GLN A 193 5.68 6.34 15.86
N TYR A 194 6.42 6.05 14.79
CA TYR A 194 7.28 4.88 14.72
C TYR A 194 8.48 4.97 15.69
N PHE A 195 9.14 6.13 15.78
CA PHE A 195 10.24 6.35 16.72
C PHE A 195 9.80 6.62 18.17
N ASP A 196 8.49 6.59 18.45
CA ASP A 196 7.98 6.67 19.82
C ASP A 196 8.36 5.41 20.60
N THR A 197 9.43 5.51 21.37
CA THR A 197 10.05 4.41 22.12
C THR A 197 9.14 3.86 23.21
N GLU A 198 8.21 4.63 23.76
CA GLU A 198 7.25 4.11 24.75
C GLU A 198 6.23 3.18 24.10
N ARG A 199 5.82 3.46 22.85
CA ARG A 199 4.86 2.64 22.11
C ARG A 199 5.49 1.46 21.37
N ASN A 200 6.75 1.63 20.94
CA ASN A 200 7.46 0.65 20.12
C ASN A 200 8.63 -0.01 20.86
N HIS A 201 8.64 -0.04 22.19
CA HIS A 201 9.56 -0.90 22.92
C HIS A 201 9.28 -2.38 22.61
N ARG A 202 10.36 -3.18 22.62
CA ARG A 202 10.27 -4.64 22.52
C ARG A 202 9.39 -5.20 23.64
N GLN A 203 8.45 -6.05 23.28
CA GLN A 203 7.66 -6.81 24.24
C GLN A 203 8.09 -8.27 24.24
N ARG A 204 8.04 -8.90 25.41
CA ARG A 204 8.34 -10.33 25.53
C ARG A 204 7.28 -11.11 24.75
N GLY A 205 7.73 -11.98 23.84
CA GLY A 205 6.84 -12.75 22.98
C GLY A 205 6.54 -12.10 21.62
N ASP A 206 7.13 -10.93 21.32
CA ASP A 206 7.07 -10.34 19.99
C ASP A 206 7.64 -11.31 18.94
N LEU A 207 6.90 -11.49 17.84
CA LEU A 207 7.34 -12.28 16.70
C LEU A 207 8.24 -11.44 15.80
N TYR A 208 9.48 -11.86 15.65
CA TYR A 208 10.42 -11.30 14.67
C TYR A 208 10.43 -12.18 13.43
N ILE A 209 10.93 -11.64 12.31
CA ILE A 209 11.04 -12.42 11.07
C ILE A 209 11.86 -13.70 11.26
N THR A 210 12.90 -13.68 12.10
CA THR A 210 13.68 -14.88 12.44
C THR A 210 12.82 -15.96 13.08
N THR A 211 11.91 -15.63 14.00
CA THR A 211 11.00 -16.60 14.60
C THR A 211 9.98 -17.13 13.60
N ILE A 212 9.50 -16.27 12.68
CA ILE A 212 8.60 -16.69 11.60
C ILE A 212 9.30 -17.69 10.66
N LEU A 213 10.58 -17.47 10.37
CA LEU A 213 11.42 -18.36 9.57
C LEU A 213 11.70 -19.68 10.31
N ASP A 214 12.22 -19.61 11.54
CA ASP A 214 12.63 -20.77 12.34
C ASP A 214 11.47 -21.73 12.64
N GLU A 215 10.26 -21.19 12.85
CA GLU A 215 9.06 -21.97 13.12
C GLU A 215 8.23 -22.26 11.86
N GLU A 216 8.70 -21.83 10.69
CA GLU A 216 8.02 -21.96 9.40
C GLU A 216 6.53 -21.53 9.43
N MET A 217 6.23 -20.40 10.06
CA MET A 217 4.85 -19.96 10.27
C MET A 217 4.09 -19.75 8.95
N LYS A 218 2.86 -20.27 8.89
CA LYS A 218 1.99 -20.25 7.72
C LYS A 218 0.87 -19.20 7.86
N PRO A 219 0.20 -18.80 6.75
CA PRO A 219 -0.91 -17.83 6.76
C PRO A 219 -2.03 -18.08 7.78
N ASP A 220 -2.26 -19.33 8.16
CA ASP A 220 -3.27 -19.77 9.12
C ASP A 220 -2.77 -19.78 10.58
N ASP A 221 -1.51 -19.44 10.85
CA ASP A 221 -0.97 -19.34 12.21
C ASP A 221 -1.76 -18.27 13.00
N PRO A 222 -2.38 -18.64 14.14
CA PRO A 222 -3.23 -17.74 14.89
C PRO A 222 -2.47 -16.54 15.48
N ARG A 223 -1.14 -16.62 15.62
CA ARG A 223 -0.31 -15.54 16.15
C ARG A 223 -0.08 -14.41 15.14
N LEU A 224 -0.43 -14.62 13.87
CA LEU A 224 -0.33 -13.62 12.80
C LEU A 224 -1.62 -12.79 12.62
N ARG A 225 -2.65 -13.05 13.44
CA ARG A 225 -3.98 -12.42 13.37
C ARG A 225 -4.12 -11.22 14.29
#